data_AF-A0A930NL72-F1
#
_entry.id   AF-A0A930NL72-F1
#
_cell.length_a   1.000
_cell.length_b   1.000
_cell.length_c   1.000
_cell.angle_alpha   90.00
_cell.angle_beta   90.00
_cell.angle_gamma   90.00
#
_symmetry.space_group_name_H-M   'P 1'
#
loop_
_entity.id
_entity.type
_entity.pdbx_description
1 polymer ?
#
loop_
_entity_poly.entity_id
_entity_poly.type
_entity_poly.pdbx_seq_one_letter_code
_entity_poly.pdbx_strand_id
1 'polypeptide(L)'
;SQGSYYKNRFTAIPATIKALPSPKVRMPLAETQMATVLSNADPQGKGRVRVRMNWQTDGMQTGWVRVMTPDGGSSSDVKSNRGFVFIPEVGDQVLLGFRHGDPARPYVMGSLFNGTTGGGGGQGNNCKSLTTRSGSSLKLDDSAGSVTLHDKGGVSMNFDGGGNLSITSKISHTVNSGEIAKINVGGKKDSPPMSALTMDNKGVIDLTGQKRITFKVGDSSIIMSADGNITISCKQYKIDAEVNTEINVRESYLRLYPTLAFLNSKTMTQLNSENVINVHSGKVIHINGQKFVNIKGKLIKLNS
;
A
#
# COMPACT_ATOMS: atom_id res chain seq x y z
N SER A 1 -85.34 -62.07 -3.57
CA SER A 1 -85.06 -60.80 -4.25
C SER A 1 -85.09 -59.68 -3.21
N GLN A 2 -83.92 -59.06 -3.01
CA GLN A 2 -83.62 -57.69 -2.54
C GLN A 2 -84.40 -57.07 -1.35
N GLY A 3 -83.75 -56.36 -0.43
CA GLY A 3 -82.73 -55.37 -0.78
C GLY A 3 -81.81 -54.93 0.35
N SER A 4 -80.66 -54.45 -0.10
CA SER A 4 -79.52 -53.95 0.66
C SER A 4 -79.91 -52.95 1.75
N TYR A 5 -79.42 -53.18 2.97
CA TYR A 5 -79.45 -52.20 4.04
C TYR A 5 -78.30 -51.19 3.87
N TYR A 6 -78.65 -49.91 3.71
CA TYR A 6 -77.69 -48.81 3.68
C TYR A 6 -77.64 -48.13 5.06
N LYS A 7 -76.43 -47.97 5.60
CA LYS A 7 -76.16 -47.20 6.81
C LYS A 7 -75.03 -46.21 6.52
N ASN A 8 -75.25 -44.94 6.85
CA ASN A 8 -74.23 -43.89 6.76
C ASN A 8 -74.07 -43.19 8.11
N ARG A 9 -72.84 -42.77 8.40
CA ARG A 9 -72.53 -41.81 9.46
C ARG A 9 -71.68 -40.72 8.85
N PHE A 10 -72.12 -39.47 8.98
CA PHE A 10 -71.34 -38.30 8.60
C PHE A 10 -71.10 -37.40 9.82
N THR A 11 -70.10 -36.54 9.70
CA THR A 11 -69.79 -35.48 10.67
C THR A 11 -69.82 -34.16 9.91
N ALA A 12 -70.59 -33.20 10.41
CA ALA A 12 -70.80 -31.91 9.76
C ALA A 12 -70.46 -30.76 10.71
N ILE A 13 -70.14 -29.60 10.14
CA ILE A 13 -70.01 -28.34 10.85
C ILE A 13 -71.16 -27.41 10.45
N PRO A 14 -71.61 -26.47 11.32
CA PRO A 14 -72.67 -25.54 10.98
C PRO A 14 -72.34 -24.70 9.74
N ALA A 15 -73.33 -24.46 8.87
CA ALA A 15 -73.16 -23.71 7.62
C ALA A 15 -72.71 -22.24 7.81
N THR A 16 -72.86 -21.71 9.02
CA THR A 16 -72.42 -20.35 9.40
C THR A 16 -70.92 -20.27 9.66
N ILE A 17 -70.25 -21.41 9.86
CA ILE A 17 -68.82 -21.47 10.09
C ILE A 17 -68.11 -21.29 8.74
N LYS A 18 -67.37 -20.19 8.61
CA LYS A 18 -66.67 -19.82 7.37
C LYS A 18 -65.39 -20.62 7.10
N ALA A 19 -64.90 -21.41 8.07
CA ALA A 19 -63.66 -22.16 7.93
C ALA A 19 -63.68 -23.47 8.73
N LEU A 20 -63.16 -24.52 8.13
CA LEU A 20 -63.00 -25.82 8.79
C LEU A 20 -62.08 -25.71 10.01
N PRO A 21 -62.36 -26.46 11.10
CA PRO A 21 -61.44 -26.54 12.24
C PRO A 21 -60.11 -27.13 11.78
N SER A 22 -59.01 -26.43 12.11
CA SER A 22 -57.67 -26.87 11.73
C SER A 22 -57.33 -28.20 12.40
N PRO A 23 -56.87 -29.22 11.65
CA PRO A 23 -56.46 -30.49 12.23
C PRO A 23 -55.31 -30.29 13.22
N LYS A 24 -55.33 -31.01 14.34
CA LYS A 24 -54.23 -31.04 15.31
C LYS A 24 -53.08 -31.87 14.74
N VAL A 25 -52.21 -31.24 13.95
CA VAL A 25 -50.98 -31.86 13.42
C VAL A 25 -49.80 -31.41 14.27
N ARG A 26 -48.93 -32.34 14.67
CA ARG A 26 -47.68 -32.00 15.37
C ARG A 26 -46.76 -31.26 14.40
N MET A 27 -46.19 -30.13 14.83
CA MET A 27 -45.26 -29.42 13.97
C MET A 27 -44.02 -30.27 13.68
N PRO A 28 -43.60 -30.39 12.40
CA PRO A 28 -42.36 -31.05 12.07
C PRO A 28 -41.21 -30.28 12.71
N LEU A 29 -40.26 -31.00 13.29
CA LEU A 29 -39.04 -30.44 13.86
C LEU A 29 -37.87 -30.83 12.97
N ALA A 30 -37.10 -29.83 12.52
CA ALA A 30 -35.85 -30.04 11.82
C ALA A 30 -34.69 -29.79 12.79
N GLU A 31 -33.82 -30.80 12.89
CA GLU A 31 -32.50 -30.63 13.48
C GLU A 31 -31.55 -29.97 12.49
N THR A 32 -30.35 -29.65 12.94
CA THR A 32 -29.30 -29.08 12.10
C THR A 32 -28.96 -30.01 10.93
N GLN A 33 -28.86 -29.47 9.72
CA GLN A 33 -28.60 -30.27 8.50
C GLN A 33 -27.45 -29.71 7.67
N MET A 34 -26.69 -30.60 7.05
CA MET A 34 -25.72 -30.21 6.02
C MET A 34 -26.44 -29.90 4.70
N ALA A 35 -25.96 -28.88 4.00
CA ALA A 35 -26.45 -28.51 2.68
C ALA A 35 -25.32 -28.00 1.79
N THR A 36 -25.50 -28.11 0.49
CA THR A 36 -24.59 -27.57 -0.52
C THR A 36 -25.12 -26.23 -1.04
N VAL A 37 -24.26 -25.22 -1.15
CA VAL A 37 -24.61 -23.91 -1.72
C VAL A 37 -24.81 -24.04 -3.22
N LEU A 38 -25.98 -23.63 -3.71
CA LEU A 38 -26.31 -23.62 -5.14
C LEU A 38 -26.21 -22.22 -5.75
N SER A 39 -26.44 -21.16 -4.97
CA SER A 39 -26.32 -19.78 -5.44
C SER A 39 -26.05 -18.82 -4.28
N ASN A 40 -25.15 -17.86 -4.48
CA ASN A 40 -24.87 -16.76 -3.56
C ASN A 40 -25.18 -15.38 -4.15
N ALA A 41 -25.70 -15.34 -5.39
CA ALA A 41 -26.07 -14.11 -6.10
C ALA A 41 -27.48 -13.63 -5.74
N ASP A 42 -27.69 -13.23 -4.47
CA ASP A 42 -28.98 -12.72 -3.99
C ASP A 42 -29.41 -11.45 -4.75
N PRO A 43 -30.55 -11.46 -5.48
CA PRO A 43 -31.03 -10.30 -6.24
C PRO A 43 -31.29 -9.05 -5.39
N GLN A 44 -31.47 -9.22 -4.07
CA GLN A 44 -31.68 -8.09 -3.15
C GLN A 44 -30.38 -7.64 -2.45
N GLY A 45 -29.24 -8.28 -2.72
CA GLY A 45 -27.95 -7.90 -2.14
C GLY A 45 -27.86 -8.07 -0.61
N LYS A 46 -28.65 -8.99 -0.01
CA LYS A 46 -28.74 -9.16 1.45
C LYS A 46 -27.77 -10.20 2.02
N GLY A 47 -26.81 -10.68 1.21
CA GLY A 47 -25.84 -11.71 1.64
C GLY A 47 -26.50 -13.06 1.98
N ARG A 48 -27.59 -13.41 1.30
CA ARG A 48 -28.27 -14.71 1.46
C ARG A 48 -27.76 -15.70 0.43
N VAL A 49 -27.98 -16.99 0.70
CA VAL A 49 -27.67 -18.08 -0.22
C VAL A 49 -28.90 -18.95 -0.50
N ARG A 50 -28.91 -19.62 -1.66
CA ARG A 50 -29.77 -20.77 -1.90
C ARG A 50 -28.94 -22.03 -1.74
N VAL A 51 -29.51 -23.02 -1.07
CA VAL A 51 -28.83 -24.27 -0.76
C VAL A 51 -29.71 -25.45 -1.13
N ARG A 52 -29.08 -26.63 -1.22
CA ARG A 52 -29.76 -27.92 -1.35
C ARG A 52 -29.32 -28.82 -0.20
N MET A 53 -30.28 -29.24 0.62
CA MET A 53 -30.06 -30.22 1.68
C MET A 53 -29.88 -31.62 1.08
N ASN A 54 -29.19 -32.52 1.77
CA ASN A 54 -28.81 -33.83 1.22
C ASN A 54 -29.98 -34.71 0.77
N TRP A 55 -31.18 -34.54 1.35
CA TRP A 55 -32.37 -35.31 1.00
C TRP A 55 -33.17 -34.71 -0.17
N GLN A 56 -32.85 -33.49 -0.61
CA GLN A 56 -33.54 -32.82 -1.71
C GLN A 56 -33.04 -33.36 -3.07
N THR A 57 -33.97 -33.84 -3.90
CA THR A 57 -33.67 -34.39 -5.25
C THR A 57 -34.09 -33.40 -6.35
N ASP A 58 -33.81 -33.72 -7.62
CA ASP A 58 -34.49 -33.14 -8.81
C ASP A 58 -34.62 -31.60 -8.84
N GLY A 59 -33.50 -30.88 -8.75
CA GLY A 59 -33.48 -29.42 -8.85
C GLY A 59 -34.12 -28.68 -7.66
N MET A 60 -34.54 -29.40 -6.62
CA MET A 60 -35.03 -28.81 -5.38
C MET A 60 -33.94 -27.97 -4.70
N GLN A 61 -34.36 -26.82 -4.17
CA GLN A 61 -33.50 -25.87 -3.48
C GLN A 61 -34.33 -25.07 -2.48
N THR A 62 -33.68 -24.45 -1.52
CA THR A 62 -34.33 -23.51 -0.62
C THR A 62 -34.68 -22.19 -1.32
N GLY A 63 -35.53 -21.38 -0.68
CA GLY A 63 -35.52 -19.94 -0.92
C GLY A 63 -34.18 -19.30 -0.50
N TRP A 64 -34.13 -17.96 -0.49
CA TRP A 64 -32.94 -17.24 -0.01
C TRP A 64 -32.82 -17.29 1.51
N VAL A 65 -31.76 -17.93 2.00
CA VAL A 65 -31.49 -18.24 3.40
C VAL A 65 -30.42 -17.28 3.94
N ARG A 66 -30.64 -16.73 5.15
CA ARG A 66 -29.67 -15.83 5.80
C ARG A 66 -28.42 -16.59 6.26
N VAL A 67 -27.28 -15.92 6.22
CA VAL A 67 -26.00 -16.45 6.70
C VAL A 67 -25.67 -15.85 8.07
N MET A 68 -25.37 -16.71 9.03
CA MET A 68 -24.81 -16.33 10.33
C MET A 68 -23.38 -15.85 10.11
N THR A 69 -23.06 -14.71 10.71
CA THR A 69 -21.74 -14.09 10.64
C THR A 69 -21.29 -13.74 12.06
N PRO A 70 -19.98 -13.72 12.36
CA PRO A 70 -19.48 -13.34 13.69
C PRO A 70 -19.94 -11.96 14.16
N ASP A 71 -20.09 -11.00 13.24
CA ASP A 71 -20.64 -9.65 13.50
C ASP A 71 -21.39 -9.15 12.26
N GLY A 72 -22.53 -8.50 12.48
CA GLY A 72 -23.43 -8.03 11.44
C GLY A 72 -24.39 -6.94 11.95
N GLY A 73 -24.71 -5.95 11.13
CA GLY A 73 -25.68 -4.90 11.47
C GLY A 73 -25.47 -3.61 10.69
N SER A 74 -26.12 -2.53 11.13
CA SER A 74 -25.97 -1.17 10.56
C SER A 74 -25.71 -0.14 11.67
N SER A 75 -25.23 1.05 11.31
CA SER A 75 -25.07 2.21 12.20
C SER A 75 -25.47 3.52 11.50
N SER A 76 -25.38 4.65 12.21
CA SER A 76 -25.56 5.99 11.60
C SER A 76 -24.58 6.25 10.45
N ASP A 77 -23.35 5.76 10.59
CA ASP A 77 -22.27 5.99 9.63
C ASP A 77 -22.24 4.91 8.53
N VAL A 78 -22.71 3.69 8.83
CA VAL A 78 -22.73 2.55 7.90
C VAL A 78 -24.15 2.03 7.73
N LYS A 79 -24.79 2.42 6.61
CA LYS A 79 -26.17 2.01 6.29
C LYS A 79 -26.27 0.61 5.66
N SER A 80 -25.16 0.00 5.27
CA SER A 80 -25.06 -1.38 4.77
C SER A 80 -24.64 -2.36 5.88
N ASN A 81 -24.52 -3.65 5.56
CA ASN A 81 -23.98 -4.63 6.51
C ASN A 81 -22.55 -4.25 6.93
N ARG A 82 -22.40 -3.81 8.17
CA ARG A 82 -21.14 -3.67 8.91
C ARG A 82 -20.77 -5.03 9.52
N GLY A 83 -19.47 -5.31 9.67
CA GLY A 83 -18.95 -6.53 10.31
C GLY A 83 -18.34 -7.49 9.29
N PHE A 84 -18.45 -8.79 9.53
CA PHE A 84 -17.87 -9.82 8.65
C PHE A 84 -18.84 -10.12 7.50
N VAL A 85 -18.38 -9.91 6.27
CA VAL A 85 -19.14 -10.22 5.05
C VAL A 85 -18.39 -11.30 4.26
N PHE A 86 -18.55 -12.55 4.68
CA PHE A 86 -17.98 -13.74 4.03
C PHE A 86 -19.13 -14.69 3.67
N ILE A 87 -19.60 -14.59 2.43
CA ILE A 87 -20.70 -15.42 1.94
C ILE A 87 -20.12 -16.70 1.35
N PRO A 88 -20.62 -17.89 1.75
CA PRO A 88 -20.21 -19.15 1.15
C PRO A 88 -20.30 -19.15 -0.39
N GLU A 89 -19.35 -19.81 -1.04
CA GLU A 89 -19.28 -19.91 -2.49
C GLU A 89 -20.16 -21.06 -3.00
N VAL A 90 -20.54 -21.01 -4.28
CA VAL A 90 -21.30 -22.10 -4.91
C VAL A 90 -20.47 -23.39 -4.87
N GLY A 91 -21.08 -24.47 -4.37
CA GLY A 91 -20.42 -25.76 -4.14
C GLY A 91 -19.93 -25.98 -2.71
N ASP A 92 -19.85 -24.93 -1.88
CA ASP A 92 -19.45 -25.08 -0.48
C ASP A 92 -20.46 -25.91 0.33
N GLN A 93 -19.94 -26.70 1.27
CA GLN A 93 -20.77 -27.39 2.27
C GLN A 93 -20.99 -26.45 3.45
N VAL A 94 -22.26 -26.26 3.80
CA VAL A 94 -22.69 -25.40 4.91
C VAL A 94 -23.59 -26.17 5.87
N LEU A 95 -23.59 -25.72 7.12
CA LEU A 95 -24.48 -26.24 8.15
C LEU A 95 -25.69 -25.31 8.29
N LEU A 96 -26.89 -25.86 8.22
CA LEU A 96 -28.15 -25.14 8.39
C LEU A 96 -28.71 -25.36 9.79
N GLY A 97 -29.01 -24.28 10.48
CA GLY A 97 -29.88 -24.26 11.65
C GLY A 97 -31.31 -23.87 11.28
N PHE A 98 -32.26 -24.23 12.12
CA PHE A 98 -33.69 -23.94 11.91
C PHE A 98 -34.23 -23.18 13.11
N ARG A 99 -34.80 -21.99 12.88
CA ARG A 99 -35.27 -21.12 13.98
C ARG A 99 -36.40 -21.82 14.75
N HIS A 100 -36.16 -22.12 16.03
CA HIS A 100 -37.06 -22.93 16.87
C HIS A 100 -37.34 -24.34 16.32
N GLY A 101 -36.44 -24.89 15.51
CA GLY A 101 -36.63 -26.19 14.86
C GLY A 101 -37.65 -26.18 13.72
N ASP A 102 -38.14 -25.01 13.27
CA ASP A 102 -39.11 -24.90 12.17
C ASP A 102 -38.42 -25.11 10.81
N PRO A 103 -38.74 -26.20 10.06
CA PRO A 103 -38.15 -26.49 8.75
C PRO A 103 -38.34 -25.36 7.72
N ALA A 104 -39.38 -24.53 7.88
CA ALA A 104 -39.65 -23.40 6.98
C ALA A 104 -38.77 -22.17 7.26
N ARG A 105 -37.94 -22.19 8.32
CA ARG A 105 -37.14 -21.04 8.76
C ARG A 105 -35.65 -21.38 8.91
N PRO A 106 -34.98 -21.85 7.84
CA PRO A 106 -33.56 -22.15 7.87
C PRO A 106 -32.71 -20.87 7.96
N TYR A 107 -31.50 -21.02 8.47
CA TYR A 107 -30.38 -20.08 8.36
C TYR A 107 -29.06 -20.86 8.29
N VAL A 108 -28.07 -20.36 7.55
CA VAL A 108 -26.73 -20.95 7.53
C VAL A 108 -26.01 -20.58 8.82
N MET A 109 -25.44 -21.56 9.52
CA MET A 109 -24.63 -21.38 10.72
C MET A 109 -23.16 -21.11 10.39
N GLY A 110 -22.65 -21.72 9.32
CA GLY A 110 -21.26 -21.59 8.88
C GLY A 110 -20.91 -22.63 7.83
N SER A 111 -19.72 -22.47 7.24
CA SER A 111 -19.16 -23.44 6.29
C SER A 111 -18.40 -24.55 7.01
N LEU A 112 -18.36 -25.72 6.40
CA LEU A 112 -17.57 -26.86 6.84
C LEU A 112 -16.40 -27.09 5.88
N PHE A 113 -15.25 -27.51 6.41
CA PHE A 113 -14.18 -28.01 5.55
C PHE A 113 -14.69 -29.26 4.80
N ASN A 114 -14.52 -29.27 3.48
CA ASN A 114 -15.00 -30.34 2.60
C ASN A 114 -14.16 -31.64 2.69
N GLY A 115 -13.14 -31.70 3.55
CA GLY A 115 -12.26 -32.84 3.74
C GLY A 115 -11.23 -33.07 2.63
N THR A 116 -11.30 -32.36 1.50
CA THR A 116 -10.37 -32.50 0.36
C THR A 116 -9.44 -31.30 0.18
N THR A 117 -9.87 -30.09 0.58
CA THR A 117 -9.10 -28.84 0.40
C THR A 117 -8.75 -28.16 1.73
N GLY A 118 -8.89 -28.87 2.85
CA GLY A 118 -8.58 -28.32 4.18
C GLY A 118 -7.07 -28.06 4.33
N GLY A 119 -6.72 -26.81 4.66
CA GLY A 119 -5.39 -26.41 5.11
C GLY A 119 -5.45 -25.88 6.55
N GLY A 120 -4.33 -25.98 7.29
CA GLY A 120 -4.26 -25.63 8.71
C GLY A 120 -4.27 -26.85 9.64
N GLY A 121 -4.02 -26.65 10.93
CA GLY A 121 -4.01 -27.75 11.91
C GLY A 121 -2.84 -28.73 11.80
N GLY A 122 -1.76 -28.35 11.10
CA GLY A 122 -0.52 -29.13 11.05
C GLY A 122 0.18 -29.24 12.42
N GLN A 123 1.35 -29.89 12.47
CA GLN A 123 2.10 -30.06 13.73
C GLN A 123 2.34 -28.70 14.43
N GLY A 124 1.93 -28.60 15.70
CA GLY A 124 2.00 -27.38 16.50
C GLY A 124 0.92 -26.33 16.21
N ASN A 125 0.15 -26.48 15.12
CA ASN A 125 -0.88 -25.53 14.69
C ASN A 125 -0.37 -24.08 14.60
N ASN A 126 0.87 -23.92 14.11
CA ASN A 126 1.58 -22.64 14.12
C ASN A 126 1.09 -21.66 13.05
N CYS A 127 0.42 -22.14 12.01
CA CYS A 127 0.00 -21.32 10.88
C CYS A 127 -1.51 -21.06 10.92
N LYS A 128 -1.90 -19.78 10.95
CA LYS A 128 -3.29 -19.31 10.92
C LYS A 128 -3.46 -18.38 9.72
N SER A 129 -4.62 -18.43 9.05
CA SER A 129 -4.84 -17.58 7.89
C SER A 129 -6.30 -17.26 7.61
N LEU A 130 -6.51 -16.13 6.95
CA LEU A 130 -7.74 -15.79 6.23
C LEU A 130 -7.41 -15.74 4.76
N THR A 131 -8.07 -16.58 3.94
CA THR A 131 -7.82 -16.66 2.50
C THR A 131 -9.13 -16.54 1.73
N THR A 132 -9.17 -15.66 0.73
CA THR A 132 -10.35 -15.47 -0.12
C THR A 132 -10.29 -16.38 -1.36
N ARG A 133 -11.41 -16.52 -2.07
CA ARG A 133 -11.53 -17.35 -3.28
C ARG A 133 -10.45 -17.07 -4.34
N SER A 134 -9.99 -15.82 -4.47
CA SER A 134 -8.96 -15.46 -5.44
C SER A 134 -7.54 -15.83 -5.02
N GLY A 135 -7.33 -16.29 -3.78
CA GLY A 135 -6.02 -16.59 -3.21
C GLY A 135 -5.35 -15.43 -2.48
N SER A 136 -6.04 -14.30 -2.30
CA SER A 136 -5.52 -13.23 -1.44
C SER A 136 -5.61 -13.67 0.02
N SER A 137 -4.57 -13.45 0.82
CA SER A 137 -4.55 -13.92 2.20
C SER A 137 -3.83 -13.02 3.20
N LEU A 138 -4.29 -13.09 4.45
CA LEU A 138 -3.56 -12.69 5.64
C LEU A 138 -3.13 -13.96 6.36
N LYS A 139 -1.82 -14.15 6.56
CA LYS A 139 -1.22 -15.32 7.19
C LYS A 139 -0.41 -14.90 8.42
N LEU A 140 -0.57 -15.65 9.51
CA LEU A 140 0.22 -15.54 10.73
C LEU A 140 0.97 -16.87 10.93
N ASP A 141 2.28 -16.79 11.20
CA ASP A 141 3.12 -17.94 11.49
C ASP A 141 3.75 -17.79 12.87
N ASP A 142 3.18 -18.49 13.85
CA ASP A 142 3.60 -18.46 15.25
C ASP A 142 4.99 -19.09 15.46
N SER A 143 5.51 -19.88 14.50
CA SER A 143 6.86 -20.45 14.61
C SER A 143 7.96 -19.42 14.37
N ALA A 144 7.68 -18.44 13.51
CA ALA A 144 8.57 -17.32 13.21
C ALA A 144 8.15 -16.02 13.92
N GLY A 145 6.91 -15.94 14.41
CA GLY A 145 6.29 -14.69 14.84
C GLY A 145 6.01 -13.73 13.66
N SER A 146 5.82 -14.27 12.46
CA SER A 146 5.71 -13.50 11.22
C SER A 146 4.26 -13.27 10.80
N VAL A 147 4.03 -12.20 10.05
CA VAL A 147 2.73 -11.84 9.48
C VAL A 147 2.89 -11.45 8.03
N THR A 148 2.10 -12.05 7.14
CA THR A 148 2.13 -11.76 5.70
C THR A 148 0.74 -11.43 5.19
N LEU A 149 0.60 -10.29 4.50
CA LEU A 149 -0.57 -9.95 3.70
C LEU A 149 -0.16 -10.03 2.22
N HIS A 150 -0.89 -10.79 1.41
CA HIS A 150 -0.59 -10.87 -0.02
C HIS A 150 -1.84 -11.00 -0.88
N ASP A 151 -1.72 -10.57 -2.14
CA ASP A 151 -2.72 -10.82 -3.17
C ASP A 151 -2.37 -12.10 -3.97
N LYS A 152 -3.18 -12.40 -4.99
CA LYS A 152 -2.91 -13.50 -5.92
C LYS A 152 -1.75 -13.21 -6.90
N GLY A 153 -1.38 -11.94 -7.07
CA GLY A 153 -0.57 -11.40 -8.17
C GLY A 153 0.90 -11.15 -7.83
N GLY A 154 1.31 -11.42 -6.59
CA GLY A 154 2.68 -11.26 -6.11
C GLY A 154 2.95 -9.93 -5.40
N VAL A 155 1.90 -9.18 -5.05
CA VAL A 155 2.00 -8.02 -4.16
C VAL A 155 1.91 -8.53 -2.72
N SER A 156 2.81 -8.07 -1.85
CA SER A 156 2.84 -8.51 -0.46
C SER A 156 3.35 -7.44 0.50
N MET A 157 2.89 -7.52 1.75
CA MET A 157 3.49 -6.88 2.91
C MET A 157 3.88 -7.99 3.90
N ASN A 158 5.14 -8.02 4.32
CA ASN A 158 5.66 -9.07 5.18
C ASN A 158 6.39 -8.48 6.39
N PHE A 159 5.96 -8.89 7.57
CA PHE A 159 6.63 -8.70 8.85
C PHE A 159 7.27 -10.03 9.23
N ASP A 160 8.60 -10.11 9.30
CA ASP A 160 9.30 -11.40 9.38
C ASP A 160 9.44 -11.98 10.80
N GLY A 161 9.02 -11.25 11.83
CA GLY A 161 9.19 -11.62 13.24
C GLY A 161 10.59 -11.30 13.81
N GLY A 162 11.58 -11.05 12.95
CA GLY A 162 12.93 -10.60 13.30
C GLY A 162 13.07 -9.08 13.40
N GLY A 163 11.98 -8.34 13.22
CA GLY A 163 11.94 -6.87 13.24
C GLY A 163 12.06 -6.22 11.86
N ASN A 164 12.02 -6.99 10.77
CA ASN A 164 12.06 -6.44 9.41
C ASN A 164 10.65 -6.35 8.80
N LEU A 165 10.48 -5.33 7.96
CA LEU A 165 9.30 -5.13 7.11
C LEU A 165 9.76 -5.10 5.64
N SER A 166 9.05 -5.83 4.78
CA SER A 166 9.16 -5.69 3.33
C SER A 166 7.80 -5.46 2.68
N ILE A 167 7.77 -4.54 1.72
CA ILE A 167 6.60 -4.26 0.88
C ILE A 167 7.02 -4.48 -0.57
N THR A 168 6.35 -5.40 -1.24
CA THR A 168 6.66 -5.77 -2.62
C THR A 168 5.47 -5.42 -3.50
N SER A 169 5.74 -4.71 -4.60
CA SER A 169 4.78 -4.49 -5.68
C SER A 169 5.36 -4.93 -7.02
N LYS A 170 4.49 -5.34 -7.93
CA LYS A 170 4.89 -5.90 -9.23
C LYS A 170 5.05 -4.86 -10.34
N ILE A 171 4.25 -3.79 -10.29
CA ILE A 171 4.16 -2.79 -11.37
C ILE A 171 4.58 -1.42 -10.86
N SER A 172 3.92 -0.92 -9.80
CA SER A 172 4.20 0.40 -9.23
C SER A 172 4.06 0.39 -7.71
N HIS A 173 4.77 1.28 -7.03
CA HIS A 173 4.60 1.57 -5.62
C HIS A 173 4.35 3.07 -5.46
N THR A 174 3.17 3.45 -4.98
CA THR A 174 2.76 4.85 -4.84
C THR A 174 2.43 5.15 -3.39
N VAL A 175 3.04 6.21 -2.84
CA VAL A 175 2.81 6.68 -1.48
C VAL A 175 2.35 8.13 -1.56
N ASN A 176 1.11 8.39 -1.14
CA ASN A 176 0.53 9.74 -1.14
C ASN A 176 0.38 10.22 0.31
N SER A 177 0.77 11.46 0.58
CA SER A 177 0.55 12.14 1.86
C SER A 177 -0.06 13.51 1.61
N GLY A 178 -1.05 13.89 2.45
CA GLY A 178 -1.76 15.16 2.28
C GLY A 178 -0.97 16.40 2.71
N GLU A 179 -0.06 16.23 3.67
CA GLU A 179 0.69 17.36 4.24
C GLU A 179 2.19 17.14 4.23
N ILE A 180 2.66 16.04 4.81
CA ILE A 180 4.09 15.79 5.05
C ILE A 180 4.39 14.31 4.83
N ALA A 181 5.48 14.03 4.11
CA ALA A 181 6.09 12.70 4.02
C ALA A 181 7.53 12.75 4.51
N LYS A 182 7.91 11.81 5.39
CA LYS A 182 9.25 11.73 5.98
C LYS A 182 9.81 10.31 5.92
N ILE A 183 11.09 10.20 5.61
CA ILE A 183 11.89 8.98 5.78
C ILE A 183 13.01 9.32 6.75
N ASN A 184 13.02 8.68 7.92
CA ASN A 184 13.92 9.01 9.03
C ASN A 184 14.74 7.79 9.44
N VAL A 185 16.03 7.96 9.67
CA VAL A 185 16.94 6.90 10.13
C VAL A 185 17.72 7.35 11.37
N GLY A 186 17.81 6.47 12.36
CA GLY A 186 18.61 6.69 13.58
C GLY A 186 18.00 7.67 14.59
N GLY A 187 16.72 8.04 14.44
CA GLY A 187 16.00 8.82 15.44
C GLY A 187 15.82 8.03 16.74
N LYS A 188 15.94 8.71 17.87
CA LYS A 188 15.65 8.17 19.22
C LYS A 188 14.55 8.99 19.86
N LYS A 189 13.99 8.51 20.97
CA LYS A 189 13.12 9.33 21.82
C LYS A 189 13.84 10.65 22.12
N ASP A 190 13.19 11.77 21.82
CA ASP A 190 13.67 13.14 22.05
C ASP A 190 14.95 13.54 21.27
N SER A 191 15.33 12.83 20.20
CA SER A 191 16.47 13.19 19.35
C SER A 191 16.08 13.22 17.86
N PRO A 192 16.58 14.21 17.08
CA PRO A 192 16.33 14.25 15.64
C PRO A 192 16.94 13.03 14.92
N PRO A 193 16.43 12.67 13.75
CA PRO A 193 17.03 11.63 12.93
C PRO A 193 18.46 11.98 12.48
N MET A 194 19.30 10.96 12.32
CA MET A 194 20.66 11.10 11.81
C MET A 194 20.69 11.34 10.29
N SER A 195 19.67 10.82 9.59
CA SER A 195 19.46 11.02 8.17
C SER A 195 17.97 11.14 7.90
N ALA A 196 17.59 12.11 7.09
CA ALA A 196 16.19 12.41 6.78
C ALA A 196 15.99 12.84 5.33
N LEU A 197 14.89 12.38 4.74
CA LEU A 197 14.24 12.98 3.57
C LEU A 197 12.87 13.47 4.01
N THR A 198 12.64 14.78 3.93
CA THR A 198 11.34 15.42 4.25
C THR A 198 10.78 16.10 3.02
N MET A 199 9.50 15.88 2.74
CA MET A 199 8.76 16.51 1.66
C MET A 199 7.44 17.06 2.22
N ASP A 200 7.05 18.27 1.84
CA ASP A 200 5.80 18.90 2.30
C ASP A 200 4.88 19.38 1.16
N ASN A 201 3.65 19.74 1.53
CA ASN A 201 2.64 20.24 0.61
C ASN A 201 2.87 21.69 0.13
N LYS A 202 3.99 22.32 0.51
CA LYS A 202 4.44 23.64 0.02
C LYS A 202 5.54 23.50 -1.04
N GLY A 203 5.93 22.27 -1.39
CA GLY A 203 6.96 21.99 -2.38
C GLY A 203 8.38 21.98 -1.82
N VAL A 204 8.54 21.97 -0.49
CA VAL A 204 9.86 21.85 0.14
C VAL A 204 10.31 20.39 0.07
N ILE A 205 11.58 20.19 -0.33
CA ILE A 205 12.26 18.90 -0.30
C ILE A 205 13.59 19.08 0.42
N ASP A 206 13.67 18.52 1.63
CA ASP A 206 14.87 18.60 2.47
C ASP A 206 15.55 17.24 2.54
N LEU A 207 16.84 17.22 2.17
CA LEU A 207 17.74 16.08 2.38
C LEU A 207 18.78 16.46 3.44
N THR A 208 18.70 15.81 4.61
CA THR A 208 19.57 16.11 5.76
C THR A 208 20.38 14.88 6.15
N GLY A 209 21.68 15.08 6.39
CA GLY A 209 22.57 14.07 6.97
C GLY A 209 23.57 14.71 7.93
N GLN A 210 23.72 14.17 9.13
CA GLN A 210 24.56 14.79 10.17
C GLN A 210 26.07 14.65 9.95
N LYS A 211 26.52 13.76 9.06
CA LYS A 211 27.95 13.52 8.81
C LYS A 211 28.36 13.83 7.37
N ARG A 212 27.61 13.31 6.40
CA ARG A 212 27.93 13.40 4.97
C ARG A 212 26.69 13.16 4.11
N ILE A 213 26.58 13.92 3.02
CA ILE A 213 25.67 13.65 1.90
C ILE A 213 26.54 13.39 0.66
N THR A 214 26.17 12.40 -0.16
CA THR A 214 26.94 12.04 -1.36
C THR A 214 26.03 11.69 -2.52
N PHE A 215 26.26 12.36 -3.64
CA PHE A 215 25.67 12.05 -4.94
C PHE A 215 26.78 11.46 -5.81
N LYS A 216 26.65 10.21 -6.27
CA LYS A 216 27.73 9.49 -6.97
C LYS A 216 27.20 8.67 -8.14
N VAL A 217 27.90 8.74 -9.28
CA VAL A 217 27.67 7.91 -10.48
C VAL A 217 29.04 7.49 -11.01
N GLY A 218 29.34 6.18 -10.95
CA GLY A 218 30.68 5.68 -11.28
C GLY A 218 31.75 6.39 -10.44
N ASP A 219 32.73 7.00 -11.10
CA ASP A 219 33.83 7.75 -10.47
C ASP A 219 33.50 9.22 -10.16
N SER A 220 32.40 9.76 -10.72
CA SER A 220 32.01 11.15 -10.48
C SER A 220 31.19 11.29 -9.20
N SER A 221 31.47 12.31 -8.39
CA SER A 221 30.76 12.55 -7.13
C SER A 221 30.66 14.02 -6.72
N ILE A 222 29.58 14.35 -6.02
CA ILE A 222 29.41 15.56 -5.20
C ILE A 222 29.29 15.11 -3.75
N ILE A 223 30.16 15.61 -2.87
CA ILE A 223 30.22 15.23 -1.46
C ILE A 223 30.12 16.50 -0.61
N MET A 224 29.17 16.49 0.34
CA MET A 224 29.01 17.52 1.37
C MET A 224 29.31 16.88 2.72
N SER A 225 30.20 17.47 3.50
CA SER A 225 30.70 16.93 4.77
C SER A 225 30.41 17.86 5.95
N ALA A 226 30.30 17.30 7.15
CA ALA A 226 30.00 18.05 8.38
C ALA A 226 31.11 19.04 8.81
N ASP A 227 32.31 18.93 8.23
CA ASP A 227 33.41 19.89 8.39
C ASP A 227 33.24 21.14 7.52
N GLY A 228 32.15 21.25 6.76
CA GLY A 228 31.85 22.36 5.86
C GLY A 228 32.41 22.20 4.46
N ASN A 229 33.14 21.12 4.17
CA ASN A 229 33.70 20.91 2.83
C ASN A 229 32.64 20.41 1.85
N ILE A 230 32.62 21.03 0.66
CA ILE A 230 31.87 20.58 -0.51
C ILE A 230 32.87 20.29 -1.63
N THR A 231 32.90 19.04 -2.11
CA THR A 231 33.83 18.60 -3.16
C THR A 231 33.06 18.07 -4.36
N ILE A 232 33.44 18.52 -5.55
CA ILE A 232 32.98 18.01 -6.84
C ILE A 232 34.17 17.33 -7.51
N SER A 233 34.07 16.03 -7.77
CA SER A 233 35.10 15.25 -8.46
C SER A 233 34.49 14.58 -9.68
N CYS A 234 35.05 14.82 -10.85
CA CYS A 234 34.56 14.25 -12.11
C CYS A 234 35.62 14.39 -13.21
N LYS A 235 35.40 13.72 -14.36
CA LYS A 235 36.27 13.84 -15.54
C LYS A 235 36.12 15.21 -16.24
N GLN A 236 34.91 15.74 -16.28
CA GLN A 236 34.58 17.01 -16.91
C GLN A 236 33.52 17.73 -16.09
N TYR A 237 33.68 19.03 -15.93
CA TYR A 237 32.73 19.91 -15.26
C TYR A 237 32.54 21.17 -16.11
N LYS A 238 31.27 21.55 -16.35
CA LYS A 238 30.89 22.74 -17.11
C LYS A 238 29.88 23.53 -16.30
N ILE A 239 30.12 24.84 -16.15
CA ILE A 239 29.14 25.80 -15.66
C ILE A 239 28.66 26.60 -16.87
N ASP A 240 27.35 26.62 -17.10
CA ASP A 240 26.71 27.34 -18.21
C ASP A 240 25.56 28.17 -17.63
N ALA A 241 25.74 29.49 -17.58
CA ALA A 241 24.79 30.40 -16.95
C ALA A 241 24.41 31.53 -17.93
N GLU A 242 23.11 31.81 -18.03
CA GLU A 242 22.57 32.80 -18.95
C GLU A 242 22.78 34.24 -18.47
N VAL A 243 22.62 34.47 -17.16
CA VAL A 243 22.65 35.82 -16.58
C VAL A 243 23.97 36.09 -15.87
N ASN A 244 24.26 35.36 -14.79
CA ASN A 244 25.44 35.58 -13.99
C ASN A 244 26.04 34.28 -13.46
N THR A 245 27.34 34.36 -13.15
CA THR A 245 28.04 33.39 -12.30
C THR A 245 28.94 34.19 -11.39
N GLU A 246 28.79 34.01 -10.09
CA GLU A 246 29.57 34.71 -9.07
C GLU A 246 30.29 33.69 -8.19
N ILE A 247 31.60 33.87 -8.00
CA ILE A 247 32.42 33.07 -7.09
C ILE A 247 32.99 34.01 -6.05
N ASN A 248 32.41 34.00 -4.85
CA ASN A 248 32.78 34.89 -3.76
C ASN A 248 33.61 34.13 -2.71
N VAL A 249 34.89 34.46 -2.59
CA VAL A 249 35.81 33.92 -1.56
C VAL A 249 36.15 35.05 -0.58
N ARG A 250 35.63 34.97 0.65
CA ARG A 250 35.70 36.09 1.62
C ARG A 250 37.01 36.14 2.42
N GLU A 251 37.49 35.00 2.91
CA GLU A 251 38.62 34.97 3.86
C GLU A 251 39.89 34.35 3.29
N SER A 252 39.78 33.53 2.25
CA SER A 252 40.88 32.73 1.71
C SER A 252 41.18 33.13 0.26
N TYR A 253 41.52 32.18 -0.60
CA TYR A 253 41.94 32.41 -1.96
C TYR A 253 41.11 31.56 -2.95
N LEU A 254 40.97 32.05 -4.17
CA LEU A 254 40.61 31.22 -5.32
C LEU A 254 41.91 30.72 -5.95
N ARG A 255 42.01 29.41 -6.16
CA ARG A 255 43.20 28.76 -6.72
C ARG A 255 42.81 27.83 -7.85
N LEU A 256 43.47 28.00 -8.99
CA LEU A 256 43.22 27.26 -10.22
C LEU A 256 44.55 26.65 -10.70
N TYR A 257 44.54 25.36 -11.02
CA TYR A 257 45.70 24.63 -11.57
C TYR A 257 45.41 24.01 -12.94
N PRO A 258 44.94 24.78 -13.93
CA PRO A 258 44.65 24.22 -15.24
C PRO A 258 45.93 24.11 -16.08
N THR A 259 45.94 23.17 -17.03
CA THR A 259 46.94 23.17 -18.11
C THR A 259 46.77 24.40 -19.01
N LEU A 260 45.52 24.84 -19.24
CA LEU A 260 45.17 26.01 -20.03
C LEU A 260 43.99 26.76 -19.39
N ALA A 261 44.10 28.08 -19.31
CA ALA A 261 43.03 28.96 -18.84
C ALA A 261 42.75 30.04 -19.88
N PHE A 262 41.47 30.29 -20.15
CA PHE A 262 41.03 31.38 -21.02
C PHE A 262 40.02 32.24 -20.26
N LEU A 263 40.20 33.55 -20.33
CA LEU A 263 39.23 34.53 -19.88
C LEU A 263 38.91 35.43 -21.06
N ASN A 264 37.68 35.30 -21.58
CA ASN A 264 37.23 36.05 -22.73
C ASN A 264 35.91 36.75 -22.39
N SER A 265 35.83 38.03 -22.72
CA SER A 265 34.65 38.86 -22.50
C SER A 265 34.37 39.66 -23.77
N LYS A 266 33.10 39.78 -24.18
CA LYS A 266 32.72 40.64 -25.30
C LYS A 266 32.88 42.12 -25.00
N THR A 267 32.67 42.51 -23.75
CA THR A 267 32.62 43.92 -23.32
C THR A 267 33.86 44.30 -22.54
N MET A 268 34.09 43.64 -21.40
CA MET A 268 35.15 44.03 -20.48
C MET A 268 35.58 42.87 -19.59
N THR A 269 36.89 42.72 -19.43
CA THR A 269 37.52 41.90 -18.40
C THR A 269 38.30 42.84 -17.49
N GLN A 270 38.06 42.80 -16.19
CA GLN A 270 38.79 43.60 -15.20
C GLN A 270 39.48 42.69 -14.19
N LEU A 271 40.70 43.07 -13.81
CA LEU A 271 41.45 42.48 -12.70
C LEU A 271 41.87 43.63 -11.80
N ASN A 272 41.41 43.62 -10.55
CA ASN A 272 41.64 44.67 -9.57
C ASN A 272 42.14 44.06 -8.25
N SER A 273 43.01 44.77 -7.54
CA SER A 273 43.49 44.43 -6.21
C SER A 273 43.77 45.73 -5.48
N GLU A 274 43.42 45.81 -4.19
CA GLU A 274 43.72 46.98 -3.35
C GLU A 274 45.24 47.14 -3.12
N ASN A 275 45.99 46.05 -3.24
CA ASN A 275 47.42 46.02 -2.95
C ASN A 275 48.23 45.76 -4.22
N VAL A 276 48.29 44.50 -4.65
CA VAL A 276 49.19 44.06 -5.72
C VAL A 276 48.46 43.11 -6.67
N ILE A 277 48.72 43.27 -7.96
CA ILE A 277 48.42 42.29 -9.01
C ILE A 277 49.76 41.80 -9.55
N ASN A 278 50.05 40.51 -9.40
CA ASN A 278 51.25 39.90 -9.94
C ASN A 278 50.91 39.12 -11.23
N VAL A 279 51.63 39.42 -12.31
CA VAL A 279 51.56 38.67 -13.57
C VAL A 279 52.96 38.19 -13.90
N HIS A 280 53.13 36.87 -13.99
CA HIS A 280 54.43 36.24 -14.23
C HIS A 280 54.30 35.14 -15.28
N SER A 281 55.32 35.02 -16.13
CA SER A 281 55.47 33.94 -17.10
C SER A 281 56.92 33.49 -17.09
N GLY A 282 57.16 32.17 -17.11
CA GLY A 282 58.51 31.61 -17.22
C GLY A 282 59.15 31.80 -18.59
N LYS A 283 58.41 32.31 -19.59
CA LYS A 283 58.94 32.59 -20.93
C LYS A 283 58.60 34.00 -21.41
N VAL A 284 57.34 34.24 -21.76
CA VAL A 284 56.90 35.50 -22.38
C VAL A 284 55.54 35.92 -21.85
N ILE A 285 55.36 37.23 -21.65
CA ILE A 285 54.07 37.88 -21.43
C ILE A 285 53.78 38.75 -22.66
N HIS A 286 52.67 38.52 -23.35
CA HIS A 286 52.20 39.37 -24.45
C HIS A 286 51.11 40.32 -23.97
N ILE A 287 51.27 41.62 -24.22
CA ILE A 287 50.26 42.64 -23.96
C ILE A 287 50.03 43.41 -25.25
N ASN A 288 48.92 43.11 -25.94
CA ASN A 288 48.62 43.64 -27.27
C ASN A 288 47.27 44.38 -27.25
N GLY A 289 47.23 45.55 -27.88
CA GLY A 289 45.99 46.31 -28.11
C GLY A 289 45.91 46.74 -29.57
N GLN A 290 44.75 46.55 -30.21
CA GLN A 290 44.58 46.92 -31.63
C GLN A 290 44.66 48.44 -31.86
N LYS A 291 44.15 49.24 -30.91
CA LYS A 291 44.20 50.71 -30.98
C LYS A 291 45.35 51.27 -30.16
N PHE A 292 45.37 50.98 -28.87
CA PHE A 292 46.43 51.40 -27.96
C PHE A 292 46.51 50.46 -26.75
N VAL A 293 47.67 50.42 -26.12
CA VAL A 293 47.87 49.88 -24.76
C VAL A 293 48.25 51.07 -23.87
N ASN A 294 47.53 51.27 -22.77
CA ASN A 294 47.76 52.38 -21.86
C ASN A 294 48.29 51.86 -20.52
N ILE A 295 49.52 52.24 -20.17
CA ILE A 295 50.17 51.88 -18.90
C ILE A 295 50.47 53.17 -18.15
N LYS A 296 49.93 53.30 -16.94
CA LYS A 296 50.06 54.50 -16.10
C LYS A 296 50.44 54.09 -14.68
N GLY A 297 51.31 54.88 -14.06
CA GLY A 297 51.74 54.71 -12.67
C GLY A 297 52.70 55.81 -12.28
N LYS A 298 52.89 56.03 -10.97
CA LYS A 298 53.87 57.00 -10.45
C LYS A 298 55.30 56.65 -10.88
N LEU A 299 55.59 55.35 -11.04
CA LEU A 299 56.85 54.82 -11.55
C LEU A 299 56.55 53.63 -12.46
N ILE A 300 57.06 53.65 -13.69
CA ILE A 300 57.01 52.53 -14.63
C ILE A 300 58.46 52.16 -14.93
N LYS A 301 58.86 50.93 -14.60
CA LYS A 301 60.21 50.41 -14.87
C LYS A 301 60.10 49.28 -15.89
N LEU A 302 60.59 49.54 -17.10
CA LEU A 302 60.78 48.52 -18.13
C LEU A 302 62.26 48.18 -18.15
N ASN A 303 62.60 46.97 -17.74
CA ASN A 303 63.97 46.48 -17.85
C ASN A 303 64.02 45.56 -19.06
N SER A 304 64.91 45.88 -19.99
CA SER A 304 65.30 45.01 -21.10
C SER A 304 66.29 43.97 -20.66
#